data_AF-A0A093KR45-F1
#
_entry.id   AF-A0A093KR45-F1
#
_cell.length_a   1.000
_cell.length_b   1.000
_cell.length_c   1.000
_cell.angle_alpha   90.00
_cell.angle_beta   90.00
_cell.angle_gamma   90.00
#
_symmetry.space_group_name_H-M   'P 1'
#
loop_
_entity.id
_entity.type
_entity.pdbx_description
1 polymer ?
#
loop_
_entity_poly.entity_id
_entity_poly.type
_entity_poly.pdbx_seq_one_letter_code
_entity_poly.pdbx_strand_id
1 'polypeptide(L)'
;KMQVLLPHLMEVFQEGNTDIKMKALLVFRNMMAHLKRKEASPIAVQLLEEPLPLFDDESSPLRELSICLFRDLLESVVGSGKKRMKNFVQSVLVPLFFRMSDQTDSIAK
;
A
#
# COMPACT_ATOMS: atom_id res chain seq x y z
N LYS A 1 13.10 6.16 15.93
CA LYS A 1 13.53 4.74 16.08
C LYS A 1 12.91 3.83 15.02
N MET A 2 11.59 3.91 14.73
CA MET A 2 10.95 3.04 13.71
C MET A 2 11.52 3.18 12.28
N GLN A 3 11.96 4.37 11.87
CA GLN A 3 12.57 4.59 10.55
C GLN A 3 13.84 3.76 10.28
N VAL A 4 14.58 3.36 11.32
CA VAL A 4 15.80 2.54 11.16
C VAL A 4 15.45 1.12 10.71
N LEU A 5 14.26 0.62 11.08
CA LEU A 5 13.80 -0.72 10.73
C LEU A 5 13.10 -0.76 9.37
N LEU A 6 12.78 0.41 8.79
CA LEU A 6 12.00 0.51 7.56
C LEU A 6 12.62 -0.27 6.39
N PRO A 7 13.93 -0.14 6.07
CA PRO A 7 14.51 -0.86 4.93
C PRO A 7 14.43 -2.38 5.10
N HIS A 8 14.70 -2.87 6.30
CA HIS A 8 14.62 -4.30 6.57
C HIS A 8 13.18 -4.81 6.55
N LEU A 9 12.21 -4.01 7.01
CA LEU A 9 10.79 -4.38 6.91
C LEU A 9 10.32 -4.44 5.44
N MET A 10 10.85 -3.56 4.58
CA MET A 10 10.57 -3.57 3.14
C MET A 10 11.16 -4.82 2.47
N GLU A 11 12.40 -5.17 2.79
CA GLU A 11 13.04 -6.42 2.32
C GLU A 11 12.21 -7.65 2.72
N VAL A 12 11.84 -7.76 3.99
CA VAL A 12 10.96 -8.83 4.51
C VAL A 12 9.61 -8.84 3.81
N PHE A 13 9.04 -7.68 3.51
CA PHE A 13 7.78 -7.57 2.79
C PHE A 13 7.92 -8.04 1.33
N GLN A 14 9.00 -7.69 0.64
CA GLN A 14 9.20 -8.05 -0.76
C GLN A 14 9.46 -9.55 -0.94
N GLU A 15 10.33 -10.13 -0.10
CA GLU A 15 10.78 -11.52 -0.19
C GLU A 15 9.88 -12.50 0.57
N GLY A 16 8.98 -12.00 1.43
CA GLY A 16 8.12 -12.81 2.27
C GLY A 16 7.08 -13.63 1.51
N ASN A 17 6.72 -14.78 2.07
CA ASN A 17 5.51 -15.51 1.67
C ASN A 17 4.24 -14.74 2.10
N THR A 18 3.06 -15.24 1.73
CA THR A 18 1.77 -14.58 2.03
C THR A 18 1.60 -14.23 3.51
N ASP A 19 1.92 -15.13 4.44
CA ASP A 19 1.79 -14.88 5.89
C ASP A 19 2.77 -13.79 6.36
N ILE A 20 4.02 -13.84 5.91
CA ILE A 20 5.04 -12.82 6.23
C ILE A 20 4.62 -11.46 5.67
N LYS A 21 4.14 -11.41 4.42
CA LYS A 21 3.63 -10.18 3.78
C LYS A 21 2.46 -9.59 4.55
N MET A 22 1.49 -10.40 4.96
CA MET A 22 0.37 -9.93 5.79
C MET A 22 0.85 -9.33 7.11
N LYS A 23 1.79 -9.99 7.81
CA LYS A 23 2.37 -9.46 9.05
C LYS A 23 3.13 -8.16 8.82
N ALA A 24 3.91 -8.05 7.75
CA ALA A 24 4.60 -6.83 7.39
C ALA A 24 3.62 -5.68 7.10
N LEU A 25 2.54 -5.93 6.35
CA LEU A 25 1.46 -4.95 6.12
C LEU A 25 0.85 -4.45 7.42
N LEU A 26 0.56 -5.35 8.37
CA LEU A 26 0.04 -4.96 9.69
C LEU A 26 1.04 -4.10 10.48
N VAL A 27 2.33 -4.44 10.43
CA VAL A 27 3.37 -3.63 11.08
C VAL A 27 3.48 -2.25 10.43
N PHE A 28 3.43 -2.15 9.10
CA PHE A 28 3.40 -0.86 8.41
C PHE A 28 2.20 -0.03 8.87
N ARG A 29 0.98 -0.58 8.88
CA ARG A 29 -0.23 0.13 9.33
C ARG A 29 -0.11 0.62 10.78
N ASN A 30 0.35 -0.25 11.68
CA ASN A 30 0.57 0.12 13.08
C ASN A 30 1.61 1.24 13.22
N MET A 31 2.72 1.15 12.48
CA MET A 31 3.73 2.21 12.45
C MET A 31 3.12 3.54 11.98
N MET A 32 2.34 3.53 10.90
CA MET A 32 1.67 4.73 10.37
C MET A 32 0.71 5.34 11.40
N ALA A 33 -0.05 4.51 12.12
CA ALA A 33 -1.01 4.95 13.15
C ALA A 33 -0.33 5.59 14.37
N HIS A 34 0.89 5.17 14.72
CA HIS A 34 1.61 5.65 15.90
C HIS A 34 2.54 6.84 15.63
N LEU A 35 2.80 7.17 14.36
CA LEU A 35 3.67 8.28 13.99
C LEU A 35 2.89 9.60 13.91
N LYS A 36 3.53 10.69 14.33
CA LYS A 36 3.00 12.03 14.06
C LYS A 36 2.96 12.24 12.56
N ARG A 37 1.95 12.96 12.05
CA ARG A 37 1.75 13.18 10.61
C ARG A 37 2.99 13.69 9.86
N LYS A 38 3.79 14.58 10.48
CA LYS A 38 5.05 15.08 9.90
C LYS A 38 6.13 14.00 9.75
N GLU A 39 6.17 13.03 10.65
CA GLU A 39 7.10 11.90 10.63
C GLU A 39 6.59 10.77 9.72
N ALA A 40 5.27 10.60 9.65
CA ALA A 40 4.59 9.61 8.81
C ALA A 40 4.67 9.97 7.32
N SER A 41 4.53 11.25 6.96
CA SER A 41 4.48 11.68 5.55
C SER A 41 5.67 11.23 4.68
N PRO A 42 6.95 11.34 5.08
CA PRO A 42 8.05 10.87 4.25
C PRO A 42 8.07 9.35 4.11
N ILE A 43 7.69 8.61 5.15
CA ILE A 43 7.58 7.15 5.12
C ILE A 43 6.45 6.72 4.19
N ALA A 44 5.31 7.41 4.27
CA ALA A 44 4.16 7.14 3.40
C ALA A 44 4.49 7.29 1.91
N VAL A 45 5.36 8.26 1.57
CA VAL A 45 5.84 8.43 0.20
C VAL A 45 6.78 7.29 -0.22
N GLN A 46 7.60 6.76 0.69
CA GLN A 46 8.51 5.64 0.39
C GLN A 46 7.75 4.32 0.20
N LEU A 47 6.73 4.07 1.01
CA LEU A 47 5.94 2.83 0.98
C LEU A 47 4.85 2.83 -0.08
N LEU A 48 4.67 3.89 -0.85
CA LEU A 48 3.47 4.07 -1.68
C LEU A 48 3.33 3.00 -2.78
N GLU A 49 4.46 2.58 -3.34
CA GLU A 49 4.52 1.65 -4.48
C GLU A 49 4.51 0.18 -4.04
N GLU A 50 4.94 -0.09 -2.81
CA GLU A 50 5.11 -1.44 -2.27
C GLU A 50 3.81 -2.27 -2.27
N PRO A 51 2.63 -1.74 -1.89
CA PRO A 51 1.40 -2.53 -1.84
C PRO A 51 0.81 -2.82 -3.22
N LEU A 52 1.21 -2.11 -4.28
CA LEU A 52 0.54 -2.16 -5.58
C LEU A 52 0.53 -3.55 -6.23
N PRO A 53 1.64 -4.33 -6.23
CA PRO A 53 1.63 -5.65 -6.82
C PRO A 53 0.64 -6.61 -6.14
N LEU A 54 0.20 -6.31 -4.91
CA LEU A 54 -0.72 -7.14 -4.15
C LEU A 54 -2.20 -6.78 -4.38
N PHE A 55 -2.50 -5.78 -5.19
CA PHE A 55 -3.89 -5.39 -5.45
C PHE A 55 -4.65 -6.41 -6.28
N ASP A 56 -3.94 -7.28 -6.99
CA ASP A 56 -4.49 -8.36 -7.80
C ASP A 56 -4.05 -9.75 -7.29
N ASP A 57 -3.59 -9.83 -6.03
CA ASP A 57 -3.20 -11.09 -5.43
C ASP A 57 -4.43 -12.00 -5.25
N GLU A 58 -4.25 -13.31 -5.48
CA GLU A 58 -5.30 -14.33 -5.34
C GLU A 58 -5.83 -14.43 -3.90
N SER A 59 -4.98 -14.12 -2.91
CA SER A 59 -5.37 -14.10 -1.51
C SER A 59 -6.17 -12.83 -1.19
N SER A 60 -7.50 -12.98 -1.06
CA SER A 60 -8.39 -11.87 -0.66
C SER A 60 -7.91 -11.13 0.61
N PRO A 61 -7.51 -11.83 1.69
CA PRO A 61 -7.02 -11.15 2.89
C PRO A 61 -5.75 -10.31 2.64
N LEU A 62 -4.82 -10.81 1.82
CA LEU A 62 -3.58 -10.09 1.50
C LEU A 62 -3.88 -8.85 0.64
N ARG A 63 -4.74 -9.01 -0.37
CA ARG A 63 -5.23 -7.93 -1.23
C ARG A 63 -5.97 -6.85 -0.45
N GLU A 64 -6.88 -7.23 0.44
CA GLU A 64 -7.62 -6.27 1.26
C GLU A 64 -6.71 -5.49 2.22
N LEU A 65 -5.72 -6.17 2.82
CA LEU A 65 -4.73 -5.53 3.68
C LEU A 65 -3.84 -4.56 2.92
N SER A 66 -3.42 -4.89 1.70
CA SER A 66 -2.59 -4.02 0.86
C SER A 66 -3.34 -2.76 0.44
N ILE A 67 -4.61 -2.88 0.03
CA ILE A 67 -5.49 -1.75 -0.29
C ILE A 67 -5.74 -0.89 0.96
N CYS A 68 -5.96 -1.51 2.12
CA CYS A 68 -6.13 -0.78 3.38
C CYS A 68 -4.86 0.01 3.75
N LEU A 69 -3.68 -0.61 3.65
CA LEU A 69 -2.43 0.10 3.89
C LEU A 69 -2.29 1.27 2.90
N PHE A 70 -2.54 1.04 1.61
CA PHE A 70 -2.46 2.08 0.59
C PHE A 70 -3.30 3.32 0.97
N ARG A 71 -4.55 3.13 1.35
CA ARG A 71 -5.42 4.21 1.85
C ARG A 71 -4.79 4.94 3.05
N ASP A 72 -4.30 4.21 4.03
CA ASP A 72 -3.68 4.79 5.23
C ASP A 72 -2.42 5.64 4.86
N LEU A 73 -1.65 5.22 3.84
CA LEU A 73 -0.53 6.00 3.29
C LEU A 73 -1.02 7.29 2.62
N LEU A 74 -2.09 7.23 1.82
CA LEU A 74 -2.68 8.41 1.16
C LEU A 74 -3.10 9.49 2.18
N GLU A 75 -3.71 9.07 3.29
CA GLU A 75 -4.19 9.98 4.34
C GLU A 75 -3.05 10.60 5.16
N SER A 76 -1.92 9.89 5.24
CA SER A 76 -0.74 10.30 6.01
C SER A 76 0.09 11.40 5.34
N VAL A 77 0.00 11.56 4.01
CA VAL A 77 0.83 12.51 3.26
C VAL A 77 0.33 13.95 3.36
N VAL A 78 1.27 14.89 3.57
CA VAL A 78 1.00 16.34 3.71
C VAL A 78 1.87 17.18 2.76
N GLY A 79 1.51 18.46 2.61
CA GLY A 79 2.32 19.46 1.90
C GLY A 79 2.58 19.09 0.44
N SER A 80 3.85 19.24 0.01
CA SER A 80 4.29 18.92 -1.36
C SER A 80 4.08 17.46 -1.76
N GLY A 81 4.03 16.54 -0.78
CA GLY A 81 3.73 15.14 -1.01
C GLY A 81 2.33 14.91 -1.58
N LYS A 82 1.33 15.74 -1.22
CA LYS A 82 -0.05 15.60 -1.73
C LYS A 82 -0.15 15.78 -3.24
N LYS A 83 0.64 16.68 -3.83
CA LYS A 83 0.63 16.92 -5.28
C LYS A 83 1.17 15.71 -6.03
N ARG A 84 2.30 15.16 -5.56
CA ARG A 84 2.86 13.90 -6.08
C ARG A 84 1.84 12.76 -5.93
N MET A 85 1.21 12.68 -4.77
CA MET A 85 0.22 11.66 -4.44
C MET A 85 -0.98 11.68 -5.39
N LYS A 86 -1.51 12.86 -5.70
CA LYS A 86 -2.66 12.99 -6.60
C LYS A 86 -2.39 12.38 -7.98
N ASN A 87 -1.25 12.71 -8.58
CA ASN A 87 -0.89 12.20 -9.90
C ASN A 87 -0.67 10.68 -9.87
N PHE A 88 0.01 10.20 -8.83
CA PHE A 88 0.27 8.78 -8.64
C PHE A 88 -1.01 7.97 -8.43
N VAL A 89 -1.92 8.47 -7.59
CA VAL A 89 -3.23 7.85 -7.35
C VAL A 89 -4.01 7.75 -8.66
N GLN A 90 -3.96 8.78 -9.50
CA GLN A 90 -4.60 8.72 -10.82
C GLN A 90 -3.99 7.65 -11.72
N SER A 91 -2.67 7.47 -11.72
CA SER A 91 -2.03 6.43 -12.55
C SER A 91 -2.26 5.00 -12.04
N VAL A 92 -2.61 4.83 -10.76
CA VAL A 92 -2.75 3.51 -10.13
C VAL A 92 -4.20 3.11 -9.93
N LEU A 93 -5.02 3.95 -9.30
CA LEU A 93 -6.40 3.60 -8.95
C LEU A 93 -7.32 3.58 -10.16
N VAL A 94 -7.05 4.39 -11.20
CA VAL A 94 -7.88 4.38 -12.42
C VAL A 94 -7.76 3.04 -13.13
N PRO A 95 -6.56 2.53 -13.48
CA PRO A 95 -6.43 1.17 -14.03
C PRO A 95 -6.95 0.08 -13.11
N LEU A 96 -6.74 0.20 -11.79
CA LEU A 96 -7.22 -0.78 -10.83
C LEU A 96 -8.75 -0.88 -10.83
N PHE A 97 -9.43 0.27 -10.85
CA PHE A 97 -10.89 0.33 -10.87
C PHE A 97 -11.47 -0.33 -12.13
N PHE A 98 -10.88 -0.07 -13.29
CA PHE A 98 -11.29 -0.73 -14.54
C PHE A 98 -11.05 -2.25 -14.46
N ARG A 99 -9.88 -2.68 -14.00
CA ARG A 99 -9.56 -4.12 -13.86
C ARG A 99 -10.53 -4.86 -12.93
N MET A 100 -10.88 -4.27 -11.78
CA MET A 100 -11.85 -4.87 -10.85
C MET A 100 -13.26 -4.94 -11.45
N SER A 101 -13.64 -3.97 -12.28
CA SER A 101 -14.95 -3.96 -12.97
C SER A 101 -15.00 -4.99 -14.10
N ASP A 102 -13.88 -5.19 -14.81
CA ASP A 102 -13.78 -6.16 -15.91
C ASP A 102 -13.76 -7.62 -15.40
N GLN A 103 -13.27 -7.87 -14.17
CA GLN A 103 -13.26 -9.21 -13.57
C GLN A 103 -14.63 -9.69 -13.08
N THR A 104 -15.60 -8.78 -12.90
CA THR A 104 -16.96 -9.15 -12.48
C THR A 104 -17.81 -9.77 -13.58
N ASP A 105 -17.35 -9.70 -14.84
CA ASP A 105 -17.93 -10.48 -15.93
C ASP A 105 -16.90 -11.51 -16.41
N SER A 106 -17.20 -12.79 -16.16
CA SER A 106 -16.81 -13.87 -17.06
C SER A 106 -17.36 -13.51 -18.45
N ILE A 107 -16.63 -12.70 -19.21
CA ILE A 107 -16.99 -12.33 -20.57
C ILE A 107 -16.85 -13.60 -21.42
N ALA A 108 -18.00 -14.26 -21.59
CA ALA A 108 -18.31 -15.35 -22.49
C ALA A 108 -17.60 -16.71 -22.26
N LYS A 109 -18.40 -17.69 -21.81
CA LYS A 109 -18.73 -18.84 -22.66
C LYS A 109 -20.21 -19.16 -22.58
#